data_AF-A0A3M8GJ23-F1
#
_entry.id   AF-A0A3M8GJ23-F1
#
_cell.length_a   1.000
_cell.length_b   1.000
_cell.length_c   1.000
_cell.angle_alpha   90.00
_cell.angle_beta   90.00
_cell.angle_gamma   90.00
#
_symmetry.space_group_name_H-M   'P 1'
#
loop_
_entity.id
_entity.type
_entity.pdbx_description
1 polymer ?
#
loop_
_entity_poly.entity_id
_entity_poly.type
_entity_poly.pdbx_seq_one_letter_code
_entity_poly.pdbx_strand_id
1 'polypeptide(L)'
;MKKVMLALLVLTTIIACESEDEGVVIDTPDPIGNTDDDPQDPTPNQVQLRTDATFGQVLTDADGFTLYFFAPDSDGNSNCTGGCINAWPVFNPSELSLDNGLDASDFGTITREDGATQTTYKGWPLYRFANDAAAGDVNGDGSGSVWFVAKPDYSIMLTRAQLVGRDADGNETNLTSGYEPGDEETTYMTDANGNTLYLFINDTEGTNNFTNDDFSNNGVWPIFQETVINVPSIFDAADFGTTTVFGETQITYKGWPLYYFGGDENRGDNFGVGFPVAGIWPILNNDTEPAPENDQQSSIERTFEVGNIGASAYTFAFTNVENPELELQRGKTYEFQINTPGHPFLIKTNQNTGTGSTFDDGVTNNGAATGTITFTVPSNAPDTLFYVCEFHASMTGQINIVD
;
A
#
# COMPACT_ATOMS: atom_id res chain seq x y z
N MET A 1 37.54 -16.12 34.76
CA MET A 1 36.97 -16.75 35.97
C MET A 1 35.51 -17.04 35.69
N LYS A 2 35.08 -18.31 35.84
CA LYS A 2 33.73 -18.77 36.29
C LYS A 2 32.50 -18.21 35.53
N LYS A 3 31.63 -18.99 34.89
CA LYS A 3 31.12 -20.34 35.19
C LYS A 3 30.57 -21.01 33.92
N VAL A 4 30.98 -22.25 33.71
CA VAL A 4 30.29 -23.25 32.87
C VAL A 4 29.22 -23.89 33.75
N MET A 5 27.98 -24.02 33.26
CA MET A 5 26.93 -24.78 33.93
C MET A 5 26.47 -25.90 32.99
N LEU A 6 26.82 -27.11 33.42
CA LEU A 6 26.62 -28.40 32.77
C LEU A 6 25.21 -28.89 33.14
N ALA A 7 24.32 -29.06 32.16
CA ALA A 7 23.02 -29.69 32.37
C ALA A 7 23.12 -31.19 32.13
N LEU A 8 22.65 -31.95 33.11
CA LEU A 8 22.83 -33.38 33.30
C LEU A 8 21.77 -34.17 32.50
N LEU A 9 22.25 -35.14 31.72
CA LEU A 9 21.48 -36.13 30.97
C LEU A 9 20.82 -37.13 31.94
N VAL A 10 19.51 -37.35 31.86
CA VAL A 10 18.81 -38.46 32.52
C VAL A 10 18.25 -39.39 31.46
N LEU A 11 18.91 -40.55 31.32
CA LEU A 11 18.51 -41.66 30.47
C LEU A 11 17.79 -42.70 31.35
N THR A 12 16.49 -42.89 31.17
CA THR A 12 15.72 -43.96 31.82
C THR A 12 15.44 -45.07 30.81
N THR A 13 16.13 -46.19 30.99
CA THR A 13 15.86 -47.48 30.36
C THR A 13 14.75 -48.21 31.13
N ILE A 14 13.73 -48.69 30.42
CA ILE A 14 12.74 -49.63 30.94
C ILE A 14 12.98 -50.96 30.24
N ILE A 15 13.31 -51.99 31.03
CA ILE A 15 13.37 -53.40 30.67
C ILE A 15 12.25 -54.11 31.43
N ALA A 16 11.37 -54.80 30.71
CA ALA A 16 10.51 -55.88 31.21
C ALA A 16 10.22 -56.81 29.99
N CYS A 17 10.88 -57.95 29.86
CA CYS A 17 10.52 -59.31 30.34
C CYS A 17 9.15 -59.83 29.86
N GLU A 18 9.16 -60.48 28.69
CA GLU A 18 8.90 -61.92 28.47
C GLU A 18 7.62 -62.55 29.04
N SER A 19 6.78 -63.07 28.13
CA SER A 19 6.13 -64.37 28.28
C SER A 19 5.79 -64.94 26.89
N GLU A 20 6.51 -65.99 26.51
CA GLU A 20 6.17 -66.87 25.39
C GLU A 20 4.93 -67.70 25.79
N ASP A 21 3.90 -67.71 24.95
CA ASP A 21 2.81 -68.70 25.02
C ASP A 21 2.72 -69.41 23.67
N GLU A 22 3.08 -70.69 23.69
CA GLU A 22 3.02 -71.60 22.55
C GLU A 22 1.56 -72.00 22.29
N GLY A 23 0.92 -71.35 21.31
CA GLY A 23 -0.42 -71.65 20.83
C GLY A 23 -0.44 -72.19 19.41
N VAL A 24 -0.47 -73.52 19.28
CA VAL A 24 -0.92 -74.37 18.16
C VAL A 24 -1.29 -73.69 16.83
N VAL A 25 -0.49 -73.97 15.79
CA VAL A 25 -0.78 -73.66 14.38
C VAL A 25 -1.91 -74.58 13.89
N ILE A 26 -3.10 -73.99 13.65
CA ILE A 26 -4.16 -74.60 12.85
C ILE A 26 -4.22 -73.84 11.52
N ASP A 27 -3.70 -74.48 10.48
CA ASP A 27 -3.80 -74.08 9.08
C ASP A 27 -5.28 -74.16 8.66
N THR A 28 -5.93 -72.99 8.58
CA THR A 28 -7.22 -72.82 7.91
C THR A 28 -7.01 -71.98 6.67
N PRO A 29 -7.54 -72.39 5.50
CA PRO A 29 -7.27 -71.70 4.24
C PRO A 29 -7.83 -70.27 4.24
N ASP A 30 -7.04 -69.36 3.67
CA ASP A 30 -7.33 -67.93 3.48
C ASP A 30 -8.79 -67.68 3.04
N PRO A 31 -9.53 -66.79 3.73
CA PRO A 31 -10.70 -66.18 3.15
C PRO A 31 -10.26 -65.11 2.15
N ILE A 32 -10.67 -65.34 0.90
CA ILE A 32 -10.60 -64.43 -0.24
C ILE A 32 -11.15 -63.04 0.13
N GLY A 33 -10.33 -62.01 -0.08
CA GLY A 33 -10.76 -60.64 -0.42
C GLY A 33 -11.16 -59.75 0.75
N ASN A 34 -10.18 -59.09 1.37
CA ASN A 34 -10.42 -57.78 1.99
C ASN A 34 -9.92 -56.70 1.00
N THR A 35 -10.84 -56.08 0.27
CA THR A 35 -10.59 -54.77 -0.33
C THR A 35 -10.65 -53.77 0.82
N ASP A 36 -9.51 -53.52 1.46
CA ASP A 36 -9.30 -52.31 2.24
C ASP A 36 -9.31 -51.12 1.26
N ASP A 37 -10.50 -50.68 0.86
CA ASP A 37 -10.72 -49.32 0.37
C ASP A 37 -10.63 -48.40 1.61
N ASP A 38 -9.40 -48.17 2.06
CA ASP A 38 -9.07 -47.00 2.86
C ASP A 38 -9.44 -45.78 2.02
N PRO A 39 -10.34 -44.87 2.47
CA PRO A 39 -10.60 -43.65 1.74
C PRO A 39 -9.29 -42.88 1.64
N GLN A 40 -8.62 -42.99 0.48
CA GLN A 40 -7.45 -42.20 0.15
C GLN A 40 -7.79 -40.74 0.46
N ASP A 41 -7.10 -40.15 1.44
CA ASP A 41 -7.17 -38.71 1.65
C ASP A 41 -6.96 -38.04 0.29
N PRO A 42 -7.81 -37.07 -0.09
CA PRO A 42 -7.73 -36.47 -1.41
C PRO A 42 -6.32 -35.93 -1.63
N THR A 43 -5.72 -36.29 -2.76
CA THR A 43 -4.38 -35.81 -3.13
C THR A 43 -4.37 -34.28 -3.10
N PRO A 44 -3.47 -33.64 -2.33
CA PRO A 44 -3.39 -32.19 -2.28
C PRO A 44 -3.21 -31.56 -3.66
N ASN A 45 -3.81 -30.39 -3.87
CA ASN A 45 -3.60 -29.60 -5.08
C ASN A 45 -2.15 -29.12 -5.16
N GLN A 46 -1.60 -29.00 -6.37
CA GLN A 46 -0.22 -28.59 -6.58
C GLN A 46 0.05 -27.13 -6.22
N VAL A 47 -0.95 -26.27 -6.31
CA VAL A 47 -0.91 -24.92 -5.71
C VAL A 47 -2.08 -24.77 -4.77
N GLN A 48 -1.77 -24.41 -3.52
CA GLN A 48 -2.73 -24.27 -2.45
C GLN A 48 -2.79 -22.84 -1.94
N LEU A 49 -3.91 -22.51 -1.29
CA LEU A 49 -4.10 -21.26 -0.59
C LEU A 49 -3.99 -21.50 0.92
N ARG A 50 -2.97 -20.92 1.56
CA ARG A 50 -2.77 -21.01 2.99
C ARG A 50 -2.97 -19.65 3.65
N THR A 51 -3.70 -19.59 4.76
CA THR A 51 -3.74 -18.40 5.61
C THR A 51 -2.47 -18.33 6.45
N ASP A 52 -1.78 -17.22 6.34
CA ASP A 52 -0.62 -16.83 7.13
C ASP A 52 -0.98 -15.62 8.02
N ALA A 53 -0.50 -15.63 9.26
CA ALA A 53 -0.81 -14.57 10.23
C ALA A 53 -0.20 -13.20 9.86
N THR A 54 0.91 -13.20 9.13
CA THR A 54 1.63 -11.98 8.72
C THR A 54 1.21 -11.58 7.31
N PHE A 55 1.14 -12.55 6.41
CA PHE A 55 0.99 -12.30 4.99
C PHE A 55 -0.45 -12.41 4.47
N GLY A 56 -1.40 -12.88 5.28
CA GLY A 56 -2.75 -13.18 4.79
C GLY A 56 -2.76 -14.44 3.93
N GLN A 57 -3.44 -14.44 2.79
CA GLN A 57 -3.41 -15.59 1.89
C GLN A 57 -2.07 -15.68 1.16
N VAL A 58 -1.42 -16.84 1.20
CA VAL A 58 -0.16 -17.12 0.49
C VAL A 58 -0.31 -18.35 -0.39
N LEU A 59 0.46 -18.38 -1.48
CA LEU A 59 0.56 -19.55 -2.35
C LEU A 59 1.56 -20.56 -1.75
N THR A 60 1.17 -21.81 -1.66
CA THR A 60 2.06 -22.92 -1.31
C THR A 60 2.00 -24.01 -2.37
N ASP A 61 3.00 -24.89 -2.40
CA ASP A 61 2.91 -26.14 -3.15
C ASP A 61 2.08 -27.21 -2.41
N ALA A 62 1.97 -28.41 -3.01
CA ALA A 62 1.26 -29.58 -2.48
C ALA A 62 1.76 -30.09 -1.13
N ASP A 63 3.02 -29.84 -0.79
CA ASP A 63 3.62 -30.24 0.49
C ASP A 63 3.48 -29.11 1.54
N GLY A 64 2.90 -27.97 1.16
CA GLY A 64 2.68 -26.82 2.01
C GLY A 64 3.87 -25.88 2.16
N PHE A 65 4.93 -26.00 1.35
CA PHE A 65 6.00 -25.00 1.35
C PHE A 65 5.58 -23.74 0.60
N THR A 66 5.96 -22.59 1.14
CA THR A 66 5.61 -21.29 0.56
C THR A 66 6.29 -21.08 -0.79
N LEU A 67 5.55 -20.52 -1.74
CA LEU A 67 6.07 -20.11 -3.03
C LEU A 67 6.50 -18.64 -2.99
N TYR A 68 7.45 -18.27 -3.83
CA TYR A 68 8.09 -16.96 -3.84
C TYR A 68 8.19 -16.36 -5.24
N PHE A 69 8.20 -15.03 -5.30
CA PHE A 69 8.59 -14.23 -6.47
C PHE A 69 9.97 -13.61 -6.29
N PHE A 70 10.62 -13.33 -7.41
CA PHE A 70 11.95 -12.74 -7.48
C PHE A 70 11.89 -11.39 -8.20
N ALA A 71 12.33 -10.32 -7.53
CA ALA A 71 12.22 -8.96 -8.05
C ALA A 71 12.91 -8.74 -9.42
N PRO A 72 14.04 -9.40 -9.75
CA PRO A 72 14.63 -9.32 -11.08
C PRO A 72 13.85 -9.99 -12.21
N ASP A 73 12.78 -10.74 -11.94
CA ASP A 73 11.99 -11.44 -12.98
C ASP A 73 10.90 -10.55 -13.59
N SER A 74 11.18 -9.25 -13.69
CA SER A 74 10.19 -8.24 -14.04
C SER A 74 9.75 -8.25 -15.48
N ASP A 75 10.53 -8.82 -16.39
CA ASP A 75 10.17 -9.07 -17.80
C ASP A 75 9.40 -10.40 -17.98
N GLY A 76 9.15 -11.12 -16.88
CA GLY A 76 8.51 -12.43 -16.88
C GLY A 76 9.45 -13.60 -17.14
N ASN A 77 10.75 -13.36 -17.34
CA ASN A 77 11.76 -14.42 -17.44
C ASN A 77 12.44 -14.67 -16.09
N SER A 78 12.90 -15.90 -15.87
CA SER A 78 13.68 -16.21 -14.68
C SER A 78 15.12 -15.75 -14.83
N ASN A 79 15.53 -14.80 -14.00
CA ASN A 79 16.91 -14.37 -13.82
C ASN A 79 17.66 -15.20 -12.75
N CYS A 80 16.97 -16.08 -12.01
CA CYS A 80 17.62 -16.99 -11.07
C CYS A 80 18.29 -18.16 -11.81
N THR A 81 19.60 -18.07 -12.03
CA THR A 81 20.41 -19.06 -12.75
C THR A 81 21.57 -19.61 -11.91
N GLY A 82 22.16 -20.73 -12.35
CA GLY A 82 23.34 -21.32 -11.73
C GLY A 82 23.15 -21.61 -10.23
N GLY A 83 24.03 -21.03 -9.40
CA GLY A 83 23.98 -21.22 -7.95
C GLY A 83 22.71 -20.69 -7.28
N CYS A 84 22.00 -19.74 -7.90
CA CYS A 84 20.75 -19.21 -7.38
C CYS A 84 19.69 -20.31 -7.22
N ILE A 85 19.57 -21.21 -8.20
CA ILE A 85 18.57 -22.29 -8.23
C ILE A 85 18.76 -23.28 -7.08
N ASN A 86 19.98 -23.42 -6.55
CA ASN A 86 20.23 -24.27 -5.40
C ASN A 86 19.62 -23.70 -4.11
N ALA A 87 19.60 -22.37 -3.97
CA ALA A 87 18.97 -21.68 -2.84
C ALA A 87 17.47 -21.45 -3.08
N TRP A 88 17.09 -21.27 -4.34
CA TRP A 88 15.73 -20.98 -4.79
C TRP A 88 15.29 -21.96 -5.88
N PRO A 89 14.96 -23.21 -5.50
CA PRO A 89 14.54 -24.21 -6.47
C PRO A 89 13.30 -23.73 -7.24
N VAL A 90 13.29 -23.96 -8.55
CA VAL A 90 12.15 -23.61 -9.41
C VAL A 90 10.91 -24.41 -9.01
N PHE A 91 9.74 -23.77 -9.02
CA PHE A 91 8.47 -24.46 -8.90
C PHE A 91 7.95 -24.82 -10.30
N ASN A 92 7.82 -26.13 -10.56
CA ASN A 92 7.40 -26.66 -11.86
C ASN A 92 6.79 -28.07 -11.69
N PRO A 93 5.54 -28.18 -11.16
CA PRO A 93 4.86 -29.46 -11.04
C PRO A 93 4.60 -30.07 -12.43
N SER A 94 4.50 -31.41 -12.50
CA SER A 94 4.25 -32.11 -13.76
C SER A 94 2.85 -31.86 -14.32
N GLU A 95 1.87 -31.68 -13.44
CA GLU A 95 0.48 -31.35 -13.76
C GLU A 95 -0.01 -30.29 -12.77
N LEU A 96 -0.70 -29.25 -13.24
CA LEU A 96 -1.19 -28.19 -12.37
C LEU A 96 -2.60 -28.51 -11.85
N SER A 97 -2.75 -28.54 -10.53
CA SER A 97 -4.04 -28.56 -9.83
C SER A 97 -4.07 -27.45 -8.78
N LEU A 98 -5.22 -26.80 -8.62
CA LEU A 98 -5.34 -25.53 -7.90
C LEU A 98 -6.44 -25.62 -6.83
N ASP A 99 -6.20 -25.02 -5.67
CA ASP A 99 -7.24 -24.79 -4.68
C ASP A 99 -8.34 -23.85 -5.20
N ASN A 100 -9.55 -24.00 -4.64
CA ASN A 100 -10.66 -23.08 -4.90
C ASN A 100 -10.27 -21.64 -4.52
N GLY A 101 -10.57 -20.69 -5.40
CA GLY A 101 -10.20 -19.28 -5.23
C GLY A 101 -8.98 -18.85 -6.05
N LEU A 102 -8.28 -19.80 -6.67
CA LEU A 102 -7.28 -19.53 -7.70
C LEU A 102 -7.89 -19.66 -9.10
N ASP A 103 -7.53 -18.73 -9.98
CA ASP A 103 -7.92 -18.80 -11.39
C ASP A 103 -6.79 -19.46 -12.20
N ALA A 104 -7.13 -20.50 -12.96
CA ALA A 104 -6.16 -21.19 -13.81
C ALA A 104 -5.56 -20.29 -14.90
N SER A 105 -6.27 -19.23 -15.31
CA SER A 105 -5.77 -18.26 -16.29
C SER A 105 -4.67 -17.34 -15.75
N ASP A 106 -4.52 -17.24 -14.43
CA ASP A 106 -3.38 -16.55 -13.82
C ASP A 106 -2.09 -17.39 -13.91
N PHE A 107 -2.18 -18.70 -14.14
CA PHE A 107 -1.01 -19.57 -14.18
C PHE A 107 -0.51 -19.81 -15.59
N GLY A 108 0.81 -19.79 -15.74
CA GLY A 108 1.48 -20.02 -17.01
C GLY A 108 2.74 -20.86 -16.86
N THR A 109 3.51 -20.93 -17.94
CA THR A 109 4.81 -21.59 -17.95
C THR A 109 5.75 -20.83 -18.87
N ILE A 110 6.99 -20.65 -18.43
CA ILE A 110 8.07 -20.11 -19.25
C ILE A 110 9.08 -21.20 -19.59
N THR A 111 9.81 -21.02 -20.68
CA THR A 111 11.03 -21.77 -20.96
C THR A 111 12.21 -20.92 -20.50
N ARG A 112 12.96 -21.40 -19.53
CA ARG A 112 14.16 -20.75 -19.01
C ARG A 112 15.30 -20.83 -20.04
N GLU A 113 16.35 -20.02 -19.85
CA GLU A 113 17.54 -20.03 -20.73
C GLU A 113 18.24 -21.39 -20.79
N ASP A 114 18.20 -22.17 -19.71
CA ASP A 114 18.74 -23.53 -19.64
C ASP A 114 17.87 -24.59 -20.34
N GLY A 115 16.72 -24.19 -20.90
CA GLY A 115 15.76 -25.02 -21.60
C GLY A 115 14.76 -25.75 -20.69
N ALA A 116 14.87 -25.63 -19.37
CA ALA A 116 13.89 -26.17 -18.44
C ALA A 116 12.63 -25.28 -18.39
N THR A 117 11.50 -25.87 -18.01
CA THR A 117 10.26 -25.12 -17.80
C THR A 117 10.11 -24.67 -16.35
N GLN A 118 9.38 -23.58 -16.14
CA GLN A 118 9.03 -23.08 -14.81
C GLN A 118 7.62 -22.50 -14.81
N THR A 119 6.86 -22.80 -13.77
CA THR A 119 5.51 -22.27 -13.60
C THR A 119 5.54 -20.80 -13.22
N THR A 120 4.62 -20.02 -13.78
CA THR A 120 4.41 -18.62 -13.43
C THR A 120 3.03 -18.42 -12.80
N TYR A 121 2.90 -17.38 -11.97
CA TYR A 121 1.62 -16.85 -11.50
C TYR A 121 1.54 -15.36 -11.82
N LYS A 122 0.47 -14.95 -12.50
CA LYS A 122 0.29 -13.62 -13.08
C LYS A 122 1.56 -13.17 -13.82
N GLY A 123 2.16 -14.05 -14.62
CA GLY A 123 3.38 -13.79 -15.37
C GLY A 123 4.70 -13.82 -14.58
N TRP A 124 4.69 -13.91 -13.25
CA TRP A 124 5.91 -13.98 -12.42
C TRP A 124 6.37 -15.43 -12.20
N PRO A 125 7.65 -15.78 -12.44
CA PRO A 125 8.19 -17.10 -12.14
C PRO A 125 8.11 -17.46 -10.66
N LEU A 126 7.67 -18.68 -10.36
CA LEU A 126 7.49 -19.18 -9.00
C LEU A 126 8.68 -20.02 -8.55
N TYR A 127 9.07 -19.86 -7.29
CA TYR A 127 10.18 -20.57 -6.66
C TYR A 127 9.78 -21.13 -5.29
N ARG A 128 10.43 -22.21 -4.87
CA ARG A 128 10.52 -22.63 -3.47
C ARG A 128 11.78 -22.03 -2.84
N PHE A 129 11.89 -22.09 -1.51
CA PHE A 129 13.11 -21.69 -0.80
C PHE A 129 13.76 -22.89 -0.10
N ALA A 130 15.06 -23.11 -0.35
CA ALA A 130 15.76 -24.30 0.15
C ALA A 130 15.92 -24.33 1.69
N ASN A 131 15.81 -23.19 2.37
CA ASN A 131 15.90 -23.11 3.82
C ASN A 131 14.54 -23.10 4.53
N ASP A 132 13.44 -23.25 3.81
CA ASP A 132 12.16 -23.62 4.44
C ASP A 132 12.22 -25.11 4.80
N ALA A 133 12.19 -25.39 6.10
CA ALA A 133 12.41 -26.72 6.65
C ALA A 133 11.09 -27.47 6.89
N ALA A 134 9.98 -26.75 6.98
CA ALA A 134 8.65 -27.29 7.19
C ALA A 134 7.58 -26.53 6.39
N ALA A 135 6.45 -27.22 6.17
CA ALA A 135 5.25 -26.60 5.62
C ALA A 135 4.84 -25.38 6.47
N GLY A 136 4.49 -24.29 5.79
CA GLY A 136 4.12 -23.03 6.42
C GLY A 136 5.28 -22.10 6.77
N ASP A 137 6.54 -22.55 6.62
CA ASP A 137 7.69 -21.66 6.72
C ASP A 137 7.62 -20.56 5.65
N VAL A 138 8.05 -19.36 6.02
CA VAL A 138 8.09 -18.17 5.16
C VAL A 138 9.48 -17.52 5.17
N ASN A 139 10.53 -18.31 5.45
CA ASN A 139 11.86 -17.78 5.77
C ASN A 139 12.57 -17.09 4.60
N GLY A 140 12.09 -17.29 3.37
CA GLY A 140 12.60 -16.63 2.18
C GLY A 140 12.20 -15.16 2.04
N ASP A 141 11.19 -14.70 2.77
CA ASP A 141 10.67 -13.35 2.63
C ASP A 141 11.71 -12.27 2.98
N GLY A 142 11.84 -11.27 2.12
CA GLY A 142 12.82 -10.18 2.27
C GLY A 142 14.27 -10.59 2.05
N SER A 143 14.55 -11.84 1.67
CA SER A 143 15.92 -12.32 1.47
C SER A 143 16.61 -11.51 0.36
N GLY A 144 17.75 -10.93 0.69
CA GLY A 144 18.51 -10.05 -0.21
C GLY A 144 17.73 -8.83 -0.72
N SER A 145 16.62 -8.46 -0.07
CA SER A 145 15.69 -7.40 -0.50
C SER A 145 15.06 -7.61 -1.88
N VAL A 146 15.00 -8.86 -2.35
CA VAL A 146 14.52 -9.18 -3.72
C VAL A 146 13.66 -10.44 -3.81
N TRP A 147 13.43 -11.14 -2.70
CA TRP A 147 12.58 -12.34 -2.65
C TRP A 147 11.38 -12.09 -1.75
N PHE A 148 10.18 -12.40 -2.24
CA PHE A 148 8.94 -12.11 -1.52
C PHE A 148 7.96 -13.26 -1.61
N VAL A 149 7.23 -13.51 -0.52
CA VAL A 149 6.17 -14.53 -0.49
C VAL A 149 5.18 -14.27 -1.62
N ALA A 150 4.85 -15.30 -2.40
CA ALA A 150 3.86 -15.21 -3.45
C ALA A 150 2.45 -15.14 -2.88
N LYS A 151 1.74 -14.06 -3.17
CA LYS A 151 0.37 -13.82 -2.71
C LYS A 151 -0.57 -13.65 -3.89
N PRO A 152 -1.81 -14.16 -3.81
CA PRO A 152 -2.78 -14.05 -4.90
C PRO A 152 -3.29 -12.61 -5.10
N ASP A 153 -3.16 -11.77 -4.08
CA ASP A 153 -3.81 -10.47 -3.97
C ASP A 153 -2.84 -9.29 -4.00
N TYR A 154 -1.57 -9.48 -4.37
CA TYR A 154 -0.68 -8.35 -4.62
C TYR A 154 -1.28 -7.43 -5.69
N SER A 155 -1.27 -6.13 -5.40
CA SER A 155 -1.64 -5.05 -6.32
C SER A 155 -0.40 -4.30 -6.82
N ILE A 156 0.68 -4.32 -6.04
CA ILE A 156 1.97 -3.69 -6.34
C ILE A 156 3.07 -4.71 -6.08
N MET A 157 4.11 -4.69 -6.91
CA MET A 157 5.29 -5.55 -6.82
C MET A 157 6.56 -4.70 -6.73
N LEU A 158 7.62 -5.28 -6.14
CA LEU A 158 8.97 -4.73 -6.27
C LEU A 158 9.69 -5.42 -7.42
N THR A 159 10.26 -4.62 -8.29
CA THR A 159 11.15 -5.04 -9.38
C THR A 159 12.58 -4.59 -9.09
N ARG A 160 13.59 -5.31 -9.61
CA ARG A 160 14.96 -4.82 -9.73
C ARG A 160 15.52 -5.10 -11.11
N ALA A 161 15.71 -4.07 -11.92
CA ALA A 161 16.24 -4.18 -13.27
C ALA A 161 16.98 -2.90 -13.69
N GLN A 162 17.69 -2.96 -14.82
CA GLN A 162 18.20 -1.79 -15.52
C GLN A 162 17.06 -0.83 -15.89
N LEU A 163 17.18 0.46 -15.57
CA LEU A 163 16.27 1.47 -16.12
C LEU A 163 16.65 1.76 -17.57
N VAL A 164 15.67 1.73 -18.47
CA VAL A 164 15.82 2.04 -19.89
C VAL A 164 14.83 3.15 -20.22
N GLY A 165 15.29 4.39 -20.29
CA GLY A 165 14.43 5.54 -20.60
C GLY A 165 14.29 5.75 -22.11
N ARG A 166 13.07 6.08 -22.58
CA ARG A 166 12.82 6.48 -23.97
C ARG A 166 12.48 7.96 -24.03
N ASP A 167 13.27 8.74 -24.75
CA ASP A 167 13.01 10.18 -24.93
C ASP A 167 11.85 10.45 -25.91
N ALA A 168 11.49 11.72 -26.07
CA ALA A 168 10.43 12.15 -26.99
C ALA A 168 10.71 11.85 -28.48
N ASP A 169 11.97 11.65 -28.85
CA ASP A 169 12.39 11.28 -30.20
C ASP A 169 12.42 9.75 -30.41
N GLY A 170 12.16 8.98 -29.35
CA GLY A 170 12.16 7.52 -29.37
C GLY A 170 13.52 6.89 -29.12
N ASN A 171 14.53 7.66 -28.69
CA ASN A 171 15.85 7.10 -28.37
C ASN A 171 15.82 6.47 -26.98
N GLU A 172 16.27 5.22 -26.91
CA GLU A 172 16.39 4.47 -25.67
C GLU A 172 17.80 4.62 -25.08
N THR A 173 17.87 4.85 -23.77
CA THR A 173 19.12 5.02 -23.03
C THR A 173 19.03 4.31 -21.70
N ASN A 174 20.05 3.51 -21.37
CA ASN A 174 20.21 2.97 -20.01
C ASN A 174 20.47 4.13 -19.05
N LEU A 175 19.70 4.18 -17.98
CA LEU A 175 19.79 5.20 -16.94
C LEU A 175 20.17 4.58 -15.60
N THR A 176 20.98 5.32 -14.85
CA THR A 176 21.25 5.07 -13.43
C THR A 176 20.04 5.45 -12.57
N SER A 177 20.07 5.10 -11.28
CA SER A 177 19.06 5.54 -10.31
C SER A 177 19.00 7.07 -10.14
N GLY A 178 20.06 7.78 -10.54
CA GLY A 178 20.10 9.24 -10.66
C GLY A 178 19.59 9.80 -11.98
N TYR A 179 19.03 8.97 -12.85
CA TYR A 179 18.52 9.33 -14.19
C TYR A 179 19.59 9.90 -15.15
N GLU A 180 20.86 9.59 -14.89
CA GLU A 180 21.98 9.88 -15.78
C GLU A 180 22.31 8.65 -16.65
N PRO A 181 22.80 8.81 -17.90
CA PRO A 181 23.18 7.69 -18.75
C PRO A 181 24.20 6.76 -18.09
N GLY A 182 23.88 5.47 -18.00
CA GLY A 182 24.75 4.45 -17.42
C GLY A 182 24.02 3.17 -17.04
N ASP A 183 24.80 2.14 -16.75
CA ASP A 183 24.29 0.83 -16.32
C ASP A 183 24.22 0.76 -14.79
N GLU A 184 23.03 0.46 -14.26
CA GLU A 184 22.76 0.26 -12.84
C GLU A 184 21.46 -0.54 -12.64
N GLU A 185 21.55 -1.63 -11.89
CA GLU A 185 20.37 -2.37 -11.42
C GLU A 185 19.64 -1.55 -10.35
N THR A 186 18.44 -1.10 -10.65
CA THR A 186 17.65 -0.22 -9.79
C THR A 186 16.37 -0.90 -9.34
N THR A 187 16.01 -0.75 -8.07
CA THR A 187 14.71 -1.22 -7.56
C THR A 187 13.61 -0.21 -7.83
N TYR A 188 12.46 -0.68 -8.30
CA TYR A 188 11.28 0.15 -8.55
C TYR A 188 9.97 -0.61 -8.41
N MET A 189 8.87 0.12 -8.24
CA MET A 189 7.52 -0.42 -8.14
C MET A 189 6.91 -0.71 -9.52
N THR A 190 6.18 -1.82 -9.60
CA THR A 190 5.27 -2.12 -10.70
C THR A 190 3.89 -2.46 -10.13
N ASP A 191 2.86 -2.50 -10.98
CA ASP A 191 1.63 -3.20 -10.63
C ASP A 191 1.85 -4.73 -10.54
N ALA A 192 0.81 -5.47 -10.20
CA ALA A 192 0.83 -6.94 -10.17
C ALA A 192 1.14 -7.59 -11.54
N ASN A 193 0.91 -6.87 -12.64
CA ASN A 193 1.17 -7.33 -14.01
C ASN A 193 2.55 -6.94 -14.52
N GLY A 194 3.40 -6.32 -13.70
CA GLY A 194 4.76 -5.92 -14.08
C GLY A 194 4.81 -4.63 -14.91
N ASN A 195 3.74 -3.84 -14.93
CA ASN A 195 3.72 -2.51 -15.54
C ASN A 195 4.35 -1.50 -14.57
N THR A 196 5.35 -0.75 -15.01
CA THR A 196 6.08 0.20 -14.17
C THR A 196 5.17 1.32 -13.68
N LEU A 197 5.31 1.68 -12.39
CA LEU A 197 4.64 2.80 -11.76
C LEU A 197 5.59 3.98 -11.62
N TYR A 198 5.07 5.17 -11.86
CA TYR A 198 5.82 6.44 -11.87
C TYR A 198 5.14 7.48 -10.99
N LEU A 199 5.94 8.43 -10.51
CA LEU A 199 5.43 9.69 -9.95
C LEU A 199 5.75 10.85 -10.91
N PHE A 200 5.07 11.97 -10.74
CA PHE A 200 5.36 13.19 -11.48
C PHE A 200 6.01 14.24 -10.58
N ILE A 201 7.19 14.75 -10.94
CA ILE A 201 7.95 15.65 -10.04
C ILE A 201 7.24 16.97 -9.69
N ASN A 202 6.22 17.38 -10.45
CA ASN A 202 5.46 18.61 -10.17
C ASN A 202 4.20 18.34 -9.35
N ASP A 203 3.93 17.09 -8.96
CA ASP A 203 2.87 16.79 -8.00
C ASP A 203 3.28 17.22 -6.59
N THR A 204 2.27 17.40 -5.74
CA THR A 204 2.44 17.63 -4.30
C THR A 204 1.64 16.60 -3.54
N GLU A 205 1.79 16.57 -2.21
CA GLU A 205 1.12 15.60 -1.36
C GLU A 205 -0.39 15.53 -1.66
N GLY A 206 -0.83 14.34 -2.08
CA GLY A 206 -2.21 14.05 -2.41
C GLY A 206 -2.76 14.79 -3.64
N THR A 207 -1.92 15.46 -4.42
CA THR A 207 -2.37 16.38 -5.48
C THR A 207 -1.73 16.05 -6.81
N ASN A 208 -2.58 15.58 -7.74
CA ASN A 208 -2.23 15.38 -9.14
C ASN A 208 -2.33 16.72 -9.89
N ASN A 209 -1.18 17.21 -10.36
CA ASN A 209 -1.02 18.44 -11.14
C ASN A 209 -0.82 18.14 -12.63
N PHE A 210 -0.85 16.87 -13.04
CA PHE A 210 -0.70 16.49 -14.45
C PHE A 210 -2.05 16.36 -15.15
N THR A 211 -2.94 15.53 -14.64
CA THR A 211 -4.18 15.10 -15.31
C THR A 211 -5.11 16.28 -15.55
N ASN A 212 -5.68 16.38 -16.75
CA ASN A 212 -6.72 17.36 -17.10
C ASN A 212 -8.10 16.89 -16.62
N ASP A 213 -9.03 17.82 -16.41
CA ASP A 213 -10.41 17.54 -15.99
C ASP A 213 -11.20 16.68 -16.99
N ASP A 214 -10.84 16.78 -18.27
CA ASP A 214 -11.36 15.97 -19.37
C ASP A 214 -10.54 14.68 -19.63
N PHE A 215 -9.52 14.42 -18.83
CA PHE A 215 -8.57 13.31 -18.96
C PHE A 215 -7.87 13.22 -20.33
N SER A 216 -7.81 14.31 -21.10
CA SER A 216 -7.24 14.33 -22.46
C SER A 216 -5.77 13.89 -22.53
N ASN A 217 -5.01 14.04 -21.45
CA ASN A 217 -3.61 13.62 -21.34
C ASN A 217 -3.40 12.27 -20.64
N ASN A 218 -4.47 11.63 -20.16
CA ASN A 218 -4.42 10.34 -19.46
C ASN A 218 -4.05 9.18 -20.40
N GLY A 219 -4.10 9.37 -21.72
CA GLY A 219 -3.59 8.38 -22.67
C GLY A 219 -2.06 8.27 -22.68
N VAL A 220 -1.34 9.29 -22.22
CA VAL A 220 0.13 9.29 -22.13
C VAL A 220 0.60 8.90 -20.73
N TRP A 221 -0.04 9.45 -19.69
CA TRP A 221 0.23 9.11 -18.30
C TRP A 221 -1.08 8.75 -17.60
N PRO A 222 -1.56 7.51 -17.75
CA PRO A 222 -2.77 7.07 -17.07
C PRO A 222 -2.60 7.10 -15.55
N ILE A 223 -3.61 7.59 -14.82
CA ILE A 223 -3.65 7.44 -13.36
C ILE A 223 -3.68 5.95 -12.97
N PHE A 224 -2.94 5.57 -11.93
CA PHE A 224 -3.01 4.23 -11.35
C PHE A 224 -4.13 4.17 -10.31
N GLN A 225 -5.07 3.25 -10.52
CA GLN A 225 -6.20 3.02 -9.64
C GLN A 225 -6.17 1.60 -9.13
N GLU A 226 -6.41 1.42 -7.84
CA GLU A 226 -6.64 0.11 -7.23
C GLU A 226 -7.72 0.21 -6.15
N THR A 227 -8.37 -0.91 -5.88
CA THR A 227 -9.41 -0.98 -4.84
C THR A 227 -8.85 -1.39 -3.49
N VAL A 228 -7.81 -2.20 -3.48
CA VAL A 228 -7.14 -2.71 -2.29
C VAL A 228 -5.64 -2.69 -2.56
N ILE A 229 -4.87 -2.14 -1.63
CA ILE A 229 -3.42 -2.16 -1.70
C ILE A 229 -2.88 -3.32 -0.88
N ASN A 230 -2.17 -4.21 -1.56
CA ASN A 230 -1.40 -5.25 -0.92
C ASN A 230 -0.03 -5.33 -1.60
N VAL A 231 1.01 -5.27 -0.77
CA VAL A 231 2.38 -4.95 -1.16
C VAL A 231 3.36 -5.95 -0.53
N PRO A 232 4.51 -6.19 -1.17
CA PRO A 232 5.61 -6.93 -0.56
C PRO A 232 6.01 -6.36 0.80
N SER A 233 6.48 -7.22 1.70
CA SER A 233 6.84 -6.88 3.09
C SER A 233 7.93 -5.82 3.26
N ILE A 234 8.68 -5.53 2.18
CA ILE A 234 9.68 -4.47 2.18
C ILE A 234 9.04 -3.08 2.23
N PHE A 235 7.79 -2.94 1.79
CA PHE A 235 7.09 -1.67 1.81
C PHE A 235 6.28 -1.51 3.09
N ASP A 236 6.20 -0.28 3.60
CA ASP A 236 5.24 0.06 4.64
C ASP A 236 3.88 0.31 3.97
N ALA A 237 2.88 -0.50 4.31
CA ALA A 237 1.53 -0.33 3.80
C ALA A 237 0.92 1.03 4.19
N ALA A 238 1.39 1.66 5.27
CA ALA A 238 0.96 2.98 5.70
C ALA A 238 1.46 4.13 4.81
N ASP A 239 2.51 3.88 4.01
CA ASP A 239 2.99 4.85 3.02
C ASP A 239 2.04 4.93 1.81
N PHE A 240 1.15 3.96 1.63
CA PHE A 240 0.16 3.99 0.55
C PHE A 240 -1.13 4.66 0.99
N GLY A 241 -1.67 5.48 0.10
CA GLY A 241 -2.94 6.17 0.32
C GLY A 241 -3.75 6.27 -0.96
N THR A 242 -4.79 7.10 -0.91
CA THR A 242 -5.59 7.44 -2.08
C THR A 242 -5.82 8.94 -2.12
N THR A 243 -6.01 9.45 -3.33
CA THR A 243 -6.53 10.79 -3.60
C THR A 243 -7.64 10.72 -4.65
N THR A 244 -8.33 11.84 -4.87
CA THR A 244 -9.39 11.96 -5.87
C THR A 244 -8.98 12.95 -6.95
N VAL A 245 -9.03 12.52 -8.21
CA VAL A 245 -8.71 13.33 -9.37
C VAL A 245 -9.93 13.37 -10.27
N PHE A 246 -10.61 14.53 -10.29
CA PHE A 246 -11.85 14.75 -11.04
C PHE A 246 -12.94 13.68 -10.85
N GLY A 247 -13.01 13.12 -9.63
CA GLY A 247 -14.00 12.09 -9.25
C GLY A 247 -13.49 10.66 -9.37
N GLU A 248 -12.31 10.43 -9.96
CA GLU A 248 -11.67 9.12 -10.03
C GLU A 248 -10.72 8.92 -8.84
N THR A 249 -10.62 7.69 -8.36
CA THR A 249 -9.69 7.33 -7.27
C THR A 249 -8.31 7.11 -7.86
N GLN A 250 -7.28 7.72 -7.28
CA GLN A 250 -5.89 7.48 -7.64
C GLN A 250 -5.10 7.03 -6.42
N ILE A 251 -4.22 6.05 -6.58
CA ILE A 251 -3.33 5.59 -5.52
C ILE A 251 -2.20 6.60 -5.30
N THR A 252 -1.80 6.77 -4.05
CA THR A 252 -0.61 7.53 -3.67
C THR A 252 0.41 6.67 -2.95
N TYR A 253 1.69 7.03 -3.01
CA TYR A 253 2.76 6.48 -2.19
C TYR A 253 3.62 7.61 -1.61
N LYS A 254 3.73 7.67 -0.28
CA LYS A 254 4.30 8.78 0.48
C LYS A 254 3.80 10.14 0.00
N GLY A 255 2.49 10.21 -0.30
CA GLY A 255 1.83 11.40 -0.81
C GLY A 255 1.90 11.60 -2.33
N TRP A 256 2.78 10.92 -3.06
CA TRP A 256 2.89 11.05 -4.52
C TRP A 256 1.76 10.34 -5.24
N PRO A 257 0.98 11.00 -6.12
CA PRO A 257 0.06 10.32 -7.03
C PRO A 257 0.82 9.39 -7.99
N LEU A 258 0.27 8.18 -8.21
CA LEU A 258 0.89 7.14 -9.03
C LEU A 258 0.31 7.08 -10.44
N TYR A 259 1.18 6.87 -11.42
CA TYR A 259 0.83 6.82 -12.84
C TYR A 259 1.45 5.61 -13.54
N TYR A 260 0.84 5.21 -14.64
CA TYR A 260 1.46 4.42 -15.69
C TYR A 260 2.07 5.33 -16.76
N PHE A 261 2.89 4.74 -17.63
CA PHE A 261 3.27 5.36 -18.88
C PHE A 261 2.66 4.60 -20.07
N GLY A 262 1.91 5.30 -20.92
CA GLY A 262 1.24 4.68 -22.08
C GLY A 262 2.19 4.19 -23.18
N GLY A 263 3.48 4.54 -23.11
CA GLY A 263 4.52 4.03 -23.99
C GLY A 263 5.21 2.76 -23.50
N ASP A 264 4.88 2.28 -22.30
CA ASP A 264 5.27 0.95 -21.81
C ASP A 264 4.25 -0.06 -22.37
N GLU A 265 4.69 -0.88 -23.34
CA GLU A 265 3.81 -1.80 -24.08
C GLU A 265 3.92 -3.24 -23.56
N ASN A 266 5.00 -3.55 -22.86
CA ASN A 266 5.31 -4.86 -22.32
C ASN A 266 5.58 -4.78 -20.83
N ARG A 267 5.31 -5.89 -20.15
CA ARG A 267 5.76 -6.11 -18.76
C ARG A 267 7.27 -5.86 -18.66
N GLY A 268 7.68 -5.15 -17.62
CA GLY A 268 9.08 -4.82 -17.35
C GLY A 268 9.59 -3.59 -18.10
N ASP A 269 8.84 -3.10 -19.11
CA ASP A 269 9.14 -1.81 -19.73
C ASP A 269 9.11 -0.72 -18.66
N ASN A 270 10.13 0.13 -18.68
CA ASN A 270 10.29 1.26 -17.78
C ASN A 270 10.64 2.55 -18.56
N PHE A 271 10.17 2.66 -19.81
CA PHE A 271 10.53 3.73 -20.74
C PHE A 271 10.15 5.12 -20.26
N GLY A 272 9.11 5.19 -19.42
CA GLY A 272 8.64 6.43 -18.81
C GLY A 272 9.73 7.21 -18.07
N VAL A 273 10.75 6.54 -17.53
CA VAL A 273 11.83 7.24 -16.81
C VAL A 273 12.62 8.23 -17.67
N GLY A 274 12.59 8.04 -19.00
CA GLY A 274 13.26 8.90 -19.98
C GLY A 274 12.33 9.88 -20.69
N PHE A 275 11.02 9.80 -20.48
CA PHE A 275 10.03 10.52 -21.28
C PHE A 275 9.51 11.79 -20.59
N PRO A 276 9.33 12.92 -21.30
CA PRO A 276 9.93 13.23 -22.60
C PRO A 276 11.45 13.45 -22.51
N VAL A 277 11.93 13.71 -21.30
CA VAL A 277 13.33 13.79 -20.89
C VAL A 277 13.46 13.14 -19.51
N ALA A 278 14.61 12.53 -19.25
CA ALA A 278 14.88 11.83 -18.00
C ALA A 278 14.68 12.70 -16.75
N GLY A 279 14.14 12.09 -15.69
CA GLY A 279 13.97 12.73 -14.38
C GLY A 279 12.66 13.52 -14.17
N ILE A 280 11.79 13.62 -15.18
CA ILE A 280 10.45 14.23 -15.01
C ILE A 280 9.45 13.24 -14.40
N TRP A 281 9.59 11.96 -14.77
CA TRP A 281 8.74 10.87 -14.31
C TRP A 281 9.58 9.78 -13.65
N PRO A 282 10.11 10.04 -12.46
CA PRO A 282 10.94 9.07 -11.77
C PRO A 282 10.14 7.85 -11.32
N ILE A 283 10.85 6.75 -11.12
CA ILE A 283 10.31 5.54 -10.49
C ILE A 283 10.00 5.78 -9.00
N LEU A 284 9.23 4.87 -8.42
CA LEU A 284 9.02 4.78 -6.98
C LEU A 284 9.72 3.56 -6.39
N ASN A 285 10.31 3.70 -5.20
CA ASN A 285 10.87 2.62 -4.41
C ASN A 285 10.91 3.00 -2.91
N ASN A 286 11.55 2.19 -2.07
CA ASN A 286 11.67 2.47 -0.64
C ASN A 286 12.38 3.79 -0.33
N ASP A 287 13.31 4.22 -1.19
CA ASP A 287 14.12 5.42 -1.03
C ASP A 287 13.46 6.67 -1.61
N THR A 288 12.27 6.56 -2.21
CA THR A 288 11.49 7.73 -2.64
C THR A 288 11.19 8.60 -1.44
N GLU A 289 11.60 9.87 -1.52
CA GLU A 289 11.27 10.89 -0.53
C GLU A 289 9.76 11.21 -0.56
N PRO A 290 9.16 11.60 0.57
CA PRO A 290 7.78 12.05 0.60
C PRO A 290 7.51 13.20 -0.38
N ALA A 291 6.29 13.24 -0.91
CA ALA A 291 5.86 14.33 -1.79
C ALA A 291 5.98 15.68 -1.08
N PRO A 292 6.38 16.75 -1.79
CA PRO A 292 6.36 18.10 -1.23
C PRO A 292 4.96 18.43 -0.72
N GLU A 293 4.89 19.09 0.43
CA GLU A 293 3.61 19.56 0.98
C GLU A 293 2.87 20.40 -0.07
N ASN A 294 1.56 20.20 -0.17
CA ASN A 294 0.74 21.02 -1.04
C ASN A 294 0.58 22.41 -0.43
N ASP A 295 1.36 23.39 -0.90
CA ASP A 295 1.25 24.81 -0.52
C ASP A 295 -0.15 25.42 -0.82
N GLN A 296 -1.04 24.70 -1.53
CA GLN A 296 -2.43 25.07 -1.79
C GLN A 296 -3.45 24.31 -0.92
N GLN A 297 -3.03 23.28 -0.17
CA GLN A 297 -3.76 22.79 1.00
C GLN A 297 -3.25 23.58 2.19
N SER A 298 -3.77 24.80 2.33
CA SER A 298 -3.46 25.73 3.41
C SER A 298 -3.24 24.99 4.73
N SER A 299 -2.00 24.99 5.22
CA SER A 299 -1.74 24.62 6.60
C SER A 299 -2.70 25.39 7.51
N ILE A 300 -3.21 24.73 8.54
CA ILE A 300 -4.03 25.40 9.55
C ILE A 300 -3.14 26.46 10.19
N GLU A 301 -3.35 27.71 9.83
CA GLU A 301 -2.59 28.87 10.32
C GLU A 301 -2.78 28.99 11.83
N ARG A 302 -3.99 28.71 12.31
CA ARG A 302 -4.30 28.66 13.73
C ARG A 302 -5.58 27.89 14.04
N THR A 303 -5.55 27.15 15.14
CA THR A 303 -6.73 26.57 15.78
C THR A 303 -7.16 27.42 16.98
N PHE A 304 -8.44 27.77 17.03
CA PHE A 304 -9.09 28.49 18.11
C PHE A 304 -9.95 27.52 18.93
N GLU A 305 -9.63 27.33 20.20
CA GLU A 305 -10.52 26.62 21.14
C GLU A 305 -11.59 27.58 21.65
N VAL A 306 -12.86 27.31 21.30
CA VAL A 306 -14.00 28.19 21.55
C VAL A 306 -14.92 27.59 22.61
N GLY A 307 -15.11 28.33 23.70
CA GLY A 307 -16.07 28.05 24.77
C GLY A 307 -17.07 29.19 24.93
N ASN A 308 -17.90 29.12 25.98
CA ASN A 308 -18.87 30.17 26.29
C ASN A 308 -19.04 30.38 27.80
N ILE A 309 -19.43 31.60 28.18
CA ILE A 309 -19.89 31.94 29.53
C ILE A 309 -21.41 32.09 29.46
N GLY A 310 -22.12 30.99 29.76
CA GLY A 310 -23.58 30.94 29.63
C GLY A 310 -24.04 31.52 28.29
N ALA A 311 -25.01 32.43 28.34
CA ALA A 311 -25.55 33.15 27.18
C ALA A 311 -24.93 34.53 26.95
N SER A 312 -23.88 34.92 27.69
CA SER A 312 -23.36 36.30 27.65
C SER A 312 -22.23 36.49 26.65
N ALA A 313 -21.30 35.54 26.52
CA ALA A 313 -20.13 35.70 25.65
C ALA A 313 -19.55 34.37 25.15
N TYR A 314 -18.89 34.41 23.98
CA TYR A 314 -17.90 33.41 23.60
C TYR A 314 -16.56 33.69 24.28
N THR A 315 -15.83 32.63 24.59
CA THR A 315 -14.47 32.68 25.15
C THR A 315 -13.50 31.94 24.23
N PHE A 316 -12.27 32.43 24.15
CA PHE A 316 -11.22 31.81 23.34
C PHE A 316 -10.02 31.50 24.23
N ALA A 317 -9.48 30.28 24.18
CA ALA A 317 -8.43 29.84 25.12
C ALA A 317 -7.16 30.72 25.13
N PHE A 318 -6.89 31.46 24.05
CA PHE A 318 -5.72 32.34 23.95
C PHE A 318 -5.83 33.66 24.72
N THR A 319 -7.02 34.03 25.23
CA THR A 319 -7.25 35.32 25.90
C THR A 319 -8.33 35.25 26.97
N ASN A 320 -8.23 36.10 27.98
CA ASN A 320 -9.28 36.28 29.00
C ASN A 320 -10.29 37.38 28.62
N VAL A 321 -10.17 37.96 27.43
CA VAL A 321 -11.13 38.94 26.89
C VAL A 321 -12.34 38.18 26.37
N GLU A 322 -13.53 38.51 26.86
CA GLU A 322 -14.81 38.00 26.36
C GLU A 322 -15.10 38.59 24.97
N ASN A 323 -15.58 37.76 24.04
CA ASN A 323 -15.85 38.15 22.66
C ASN A 323 -14.70 38.97 22.02
N PRO A 324 -13.45 38.45 22.00
CA PRO A 324 -12.31 39.17 21.46
C PRO A 324 -12.46 39.44 19.95
N GLU A 325 -11.87 40.53 19.47
CA GLU A 325 -11.67 40.69 18.03
C GLU A 325 -10.68 39.63 17.53
N LEU A 326 -10.95 39.07 16.35
CA LEU A 326 -10.08 38.14 15.65
C LEU A 326 -9.48 38.81 14.42
N GLU A 327 -8.26 38.45 14.07
CA GLU A 327 -7.60 38.87 12.84
C GLU A 327 -7.20 37.61 12.06
N LEU A 328 -7.69 37.49 10.83
CA LEU A 328 -7.45 36.36 9.93
C LEU A 328 -6.91 36.90 8.59
N GLN A 329 -6.08 36.12 7.91
CA GLN A 329 -5.47 36.48 6.63
C GLN A 329 -6.17 35.79 5.46
N ARG A 330 -6.35 36.50 4.34
CA ARG A 330 -6.82 35.92 3.08
C ARG A 330 -5.88 34.82 2.59
N GLY A 331 -6.45 33.74 2.06
CA GLY A 331 -5.70 32.57 1.59
C GLY A 331 -5.17 31.66 2.69
N LYS A 332 -5.42 31.97 3.97
CA LYS A 332 -5.09 31.10 5.11
C LYS A 332 -6.32 30.32 5.58
N THR A 333 -6.07 29.19 6.24
CA THR A 333 -7.12 28.38 6.85
C THR A 333 -7.00 28.35 8.36
N TYR A 334 -8.15 28.46 9.01
CA TYR A 334 -8.28 28.49 10.46
C TYR A 334 -9.27 27.43 10.90
N GLU A 335 -9.04 26.88 12.09
CA GLU A 335 -10.01 26.00 12.75
C GLU A 335 -10.60 26.67 13.98
N PHE A 336 -11.88 26.44 14.22
CA PHE A 336 -12.55 26.76 15.46
C PHE A 336 -13.06 25.45 16.07
N GLN A 337 -12.42 25.00 17.13
CA GLN A 337 -12.87 23.87 17.93
C GLN A 337 -13.97 24.35 18.88
N ILE A 338 -15.22 24.17 18.46
CA ILE A 338 -16.39 24.64 19.16
C ILE A 338 -16.78 23.65 20.26
N ASN A 339 -16.93 24.16 21.48
CA ASN A 339 -17.56 23.45 22.59
C ASN A 339 -18.51 24.39 23.34
N THR A 340 -19.60 24.75 22.67
CA THR A 340 -20.58 25.74 23.14
C THR A 340 -22.01 25.21 23.04
N PRO A 341 -22.35 24.10 23.72
CA PRO A 341 -23.63 23.41 23.56
C PRO A 341 -24.81 24.36 23.83
N GLY A 342 -25.74 24.45 22.87
CA GLY A 342 -26.88 25.39 22.92
C GLY A 342 -26.57 26.80 22.41
N HIS A 343 -25.34 27.07 22.01
CA HIS A 343 -24.88 28.35 21.47
C HIS A 343 -24.15 28.14 20.12
N PRO A 344 -24.89 28.04 19.00
CA PRO A 344 -24.34 27.90 17.64
C PRO A 344 -23.39 29.03 17.25
N PHE A 345 -22.19 28.71 16.76
CA PHE A 345 -21.18 29.69 16.31
C PHE A 345 -21.29 29.92 14.80
N LEU A 346 -21.77 31.10 14.38
CA LEU A 346 -21.93 31.44 12.96
C LEU A 346 -20.92 32.51 12.54
N ILE A 347 -20.23 32.30 11.42
CA ILE A 347 -19.49 33.35 10.69
C ILE A 347 -20.45 34.05 9.73
N LYS A 348 -20.52 35.38 9.82
CA LYS A 348 -21.56 36.20 9.21
C LYS A 348 -21.02 37.51 8.63
N THR A 349 -21.73 38.04 7.64
CA THR A 349 -21.46 39.37 7.06
C THR A 349 -22.09 40.50 7.86
N ASN A 350 -23.07 40.21 8.72
CA ASN A 350 -23.73 41.18 9.61
C ASN A 350 -23.77 40.67 11.04
N GLN A 351 -23.68 41.60 12.00
CA GLN A 351 -23.71 41.30 13.43
C GLN A 351 -25.16 41.22 13.96
N ASN A 352 -25.89 40.19 13.57
CA ASN A 352 -27.29 39.95 13.99
C ASN A 352 -27.55 38.49 14.38
N THR A 353 -28.51 38.26 15.28
CA THR A 353 -28.99 36.91 15.64
C THR A 353 -29.76 36.25 14.48
N GLY A 354 -29.98 34.94 14.59
CA GLY A 354 -30.59 34.10 13.55
C GLY A 354 -29.61 33.69 12.46
N THR A 355 -30.09 32.96 11.46
CA THR A 355 -29.27 32.38 10.38
C THR A 355 -29.14 33.26 9.14
N GLY A 356 -29.83 34.41 9.07
CA GLY A 356 -29.68 35.34 7.94
C GLY A 356 -28.29 35.98 7.92
N SER A 357 -27.73 36.26 6.73
CA SER A 357 -26.39 36.85 6.56
C SER A 357 -25.21 35.94 6.96
N THR A 358 -25.37 34.61 6.94
CA THR A 358 -24.23 33.69 6.99
C THR A 358 -23.24 33.98 5.88
N PHE A 359 -21.96 33.81 6.18
CA PHE A 359 -20.88 33.77 5.20
C PHE A 359 -20.40 32.32 5.15
N ASP A 360 -20.79 31.62 4.10
CA ASP A 360 -20.53 30.18 3.95
C ASP A 360 -19.39 29.87 2.97
N ASP A 361 -18.91 30.88 2.22
CA ASP A 361 -17.80 30.72 1.29
C ASP A 361 -16.50 30.44 2.05
N GLY A 362 -15.89 29.28 1.81
CA GLY A 362 -14.73 28.79 2.54
C GLY A 362 -14.99 28.32 3.97
N VAL A 363 -16.24 28.30 4.45
CA VAL A 363 -16.59 27.86 5.82
C VAL A 363 -17.27 26.49 5.82
N THR A 364 -16.73 25.54 6.57
CA THR A 364 -17.36 24.24 6.83
C THR A 364 -18.09 24.25 8.18
N ASN A 365 -19.19 23.50 8.29
CA ASN A 365 -19.91 23.30 9.55
C ASN A 365 -20.37 24.61 10.25
N ASN A 366 -20.64 25.67 9.45
CA ASN A 366 -21.05 26.98 9.97
C ASN A 366 -22.32 26.86 10.83
N GLY A 367 -22.31 27.45 12.03
CA GLY A 367 -23.41 27.31 12.99
C GLY A 367 -23.32 26.07 13.89
N ALA A 368 -22.21 25.35 13.90
CA ALA A 368 -22.02 24.28 14.89
C ALA A 368 -22.02 24.82 16.32
N ALA A 369 -22.63 24.07 17.25
CA ALA A 369 -22.52 24.31 18.70
C ALA A 369 -21.51 23.37 19.37
N THR A 370 -21.01 22.36 18.64
CA THR A 370 -19.95 21.43 19.04
C THR A 370 -19.21 20.92 17.80
N GLY A 371 -17.91 20.63 17.92
CA GLY A 371 -17.09 20.08 16.83
C GLY A 371 -16.26 21.16 16.14
N THR A 372 -15.67 20.84 14.99
CA THR A 372 -14.77 21.76 14.28
C THR A 372 -15.51 22.52 13.20
N ILE A 373 -15.32 23.84 13.16
CA ILE A 373 -15.61 24.71 12.02
C ILE A 373 -14.27 25.02 11.37
N THR A 374 -14.14 24.80 10.07
CA THR A 374 -12.95 25.21 9.31
C THR A 374 -13.31 26.42 8.47
N PHE A 375 -12.44 27.44 8.47
CA PHE A 375 -12.59 28.62 7.61
C PHE A 375 -11.31 28.85 6.80
N THR A 376 -11.36 28.52 5.51
CA THR A 376 -10.39 28.96 4.51
C THR A 376 -10.82 30.32 4.01
N VAL A 377 -10.09 31.37 4.33
CA VAL A 377 -10.49 32.75 4.02
C VAL A 377 -10.34 32.99 2.51
N PRO A 378 -11.43 33.13 1.74
CA PRO A 378 -11.31 33.27 0.30
C PRO A 378 -10.75 34.66 -0.07
N SER A 379 -10.13 34.76 -1.24
CA SER A 379 -9.50 36.01 -1.71
C SER A 379 -10.49 37.17 -1.91
N ASN A 380 -11.77 36.85 -2.05
CA ASN A 380 -12.88 37.81 -2.18
C ASN A 380 -13.59 38.11 -0.84
N ALA A 381 -13.13 37.56 0.29
CA ALA A 381 -13.75 37.81 1.60
C ALA A 381 -13.81 39.31 1.90
N PRO A 382 -14.91 39.84 2.47
CA PRO A 382 -14.95 41.22 2.95
C PRO A 382 -13.89 41.48 4.03
N ASP A 383 -13.39 42.71 4.13
CA ASP A 383 -12.43 43.12 5.18
C ASP A 383 -12.97 42.94 6.61
N THR A 384 -14.29 42.80 6.76
CA THR A 384 -14.96 42.66 8.04
C THR A 384 -16.04 41.59 7.96
N LEU A 385 -15.90 40.57 8.80
CA LEU A 385 -16.90 39.57 9.13
C LEU A 385 -17.17 39.59 10.64
N PHE A 386 -18.15 38.80 11.08
CA PHE A 386 -18.52 38.67 12.49
C PHE A 386 -18.68 37.20 12.84
N TYR A 387 -18.31 36.82 14.06
CA TYR A 387 -18.86 35.61 14.66
C TYR A 387 -20.02 35.98 15.57
N VAL A 388 -21.11 35.24 15.50
CA VAL A 388 -22.37 35.55 16.20
C VAL A 388 -23.05 34.27 16.67
N CYS A 389 -23.61 34.28 17.88
CA CYS A 389 -24.51 33.22 18.32
C CYS A 389 -25.88 33.36 17.64
N GLU A 390 -26.44 32.25 17.16
CA GLU A 390 -27.77 32.25 16.54
C GLU A 390 -28.84 32.85 17.46
N PHE A 391 -28.80 32.55 18.76
CA PHE A 391 -29.89 32.88 19.68
C PHE A 391 -29.60 34.08 20.58
N HIS A 392 -28.34 34.45 20.79
CA HIS A 392 -27.94 35.38 21.85
C HIS A 392 -27.14 36.56 21.28
N ALA A 393 -27.76 37.75 21.25
CA ALA A 393 -27.19 38.94 20.63
C ALA A 393 -25.90 39.45 21.30
N SER A 394 -25.64 39.08 22.56
CA SER A 394 -24.41 39.46 23.27
C SER A 394 -23.20 38.57 22.96
N MET A 395 -23.42 37.39 22.39
CA MET A 395 -22.35 36.44 22.06
C MET A 395 -21.84 36.68 20.65
N THR A 396 -21.02 37.72 20.48
CA THR A 396 -20.56 38.14 19.16
C THR A 396 -19.29 38.95 19.23
N GLY A 397 -18.45 38.86 18.20
CA GLY A 397 -17.31 39.73 17.98
C GLY A 397 -16.98 39.89 16.50
N GLN A 398 -16.03 40.78 16.22
CA GLN A 398 -15.59 41.11 14.87
C GLN A 398 -14.43 40.21 14.45
N ILE A 399 -14.41 39.87 13.15
CA ILE A 399 -13.31 39.21 12.47
C ILE A 399 -12.77 40.19 11.43
N ASN A 400 -11.57 40.71 11.67
CA ASN A 400 -10.83 41.53 10.73
C ASN A 400 -10.13 40.63 9.72
N ILE A 401 -10.42 40.81 8.42
CA ILE A 401 -9.74 40.08 7.35
C ILE A 401 -8.65 40.98 6.76
N VAL A 402 -7.41 40.51 6.84
CA VAL A 402 -6.21 41.20 6.33
C VAL A 402 -5.56 40.39 5.21
N ASP A 403 -4.59 41.00 4.52
CA ASP A 403 -3.84 40.37 3.41
C ASP A 403 -2.53 39.72 3.88
#